data_AF-A0A6A7M3G2-F1
#
_entry.id   AF-A0A6A7M3G2-F1
#
_cell.length_a   1.000
_cell.length_b   1.000
_cell.length_c   1.000
_cell.angle_alpha   90.00
_cell.angle_beta   90.00
_cell.angle_gamma   90.00
#
_symmetry.space_group_name_H-M   'P 1'
#
loop_
_entity.id
_entity.type
_entity.pdbx_description
1 polymer ?
#
loop_
_entity_poly.entity_id
_entity_poly.type
_entity_poly.pdbx_seq_one_letter_code
_entity_poly.pdbx_strand_id
1 'polypeptide(L)'
;MRRSVYGAFAAGLAALLASGTVLAKEGSGGMPQLDPNSFAPQLVWLAIAFLALYLVMSRLAVPAISDTLDKRQAKIQGDLDAAEKANEETRSLVAAYEKRLADTREDARKLMRERGEADSAAAAARLQALHDKLAAEIGEAEKRIAAQRDEVMQGLERMAEDIGQDVYAKLAGQPADRAALAAKIAAAAPGTRGGGSR
;
A
#
# COMPACT_ATOMS: atom_id res chain seq x y z
N MET A 1 13.43 -48.35 -25.23
CA MET A 1 13.97 -48.74 -26.56
C MET A 1 15.43 -48.35 -26.82
N ARG A 2 16.06 -47.43 -26.07
CA ARG A 2 17.45 -46.96 -26.32
C ARG A 2 18.60 -47.92 -25.94
N ARG A 3 18.33 -49.06 -25.30
CA ARG A 3 19.36 -50.08 -24.96
C ARG A 3 19.71 -51.00 -26.14
N SER A 4 18.91 -51.02 -27.21
CA SER A 4 19.11 -51.93 -28.35
C SER A 4 20.18 -51.43 -29.33
N VAL A 5 20.34 -50.11 -29.50
CA VAL A 5 21.34 -49.54 -30.44
C VAL A 5 22.77 -49.76 -29.94
N TYR A 6 23.01 -49.61 -28.64
CA TYR A 6 24.30 -49.95 -28.02
C TYR A 6 24.58 -51.47 -28.04
N GLY A 7 23.54 -52.30 -27.91
CA GLY A 7 23.65 -53.75 -28.04
C GLY A 7 24.02 -54.20 -29.46
N ALA A 8 23.47 -53.54 -30.49
CA ALA A 8 23.84 -53.80 -31.88
C ALA A 8 25.27 -53.33 -32.21
N PHE A 9 25.73 -52.22 -31.60
CA PHE A 9 27.11 -51.74 -31.74
C PHE A 9 28.13 -52.67 -31.08
N ALA A 10 27.83 -53.18 -29.87
CA ALA A 10 28.67 -54.16 -29.19
C ALA A 10 28.68 -55.53 -29.90
N ALA A 11 27.53 -55.96 -30.44
CA ALA A 11 27.43 -57.20 -31.20
C ALA A 11 28.13 -57.12 -32.57
N GLY A 12 28.08 -55.97 -33.25
CA GLY A 12 28.80 -55.74 -34.51
C GLY A 12 30.32 -55.73 -34.34
N LEU A 13 30.82 -55.16 -33.25
CA LEU A 13 32.26 -55.18 -32.92
C LEU A 13 32.73 -56.58 -32.49
N ALA A 14 31.90 -57.35 -31.78
CA ALA A 14 32.20 -58.72 -31.38
C ALA A 14 32.21 -59.70 -32.59
N ALA A 15 31.34 -59.49 -33.58
CA ALA A 15 31.32 -60.31 -34.79
C ALA A 15 32.55 -60.08 -35.70
N LEU A 16 33.13 -58.88 -35.66
CA LEU A 16 34.34 -58.56 -36.44
C LEU A 16 35.61 -59.22 -35.86
N LEU A 17 35.67 -59.43 -34.55
CA LEU A 17 36.80 -60.10 -33.87
C LEU A 17 36.75 -61.64 -33.99
N ALA A 18 35.59 -62.21 -34.29
CA ALA A 18 35.41 -63.67 -34.36
C ALA A 18 35.72 -64.29 -35.74
N SER A 19 35.93 -63.50 -36.80
CA SER A 19 36.16 -63.99 -38.18
C SER A 19 37.64 -64.15 -38.57
N GLY A 20 38.55 -64.21 -37.60
CA GLY A 20 40.01 -64.21 -37.82
C GLY A 20 40.69 -65.56 -38.05
N THR A 21 40.03 -66.56 -38.65
CA THR A 21 40.68 -67.84 -39.00
C THR A 21 40.45 -68.22 -40.47
N VAL A 22 41.26 -67.67 -41.36
CA VAL A 22 41.37 -68.16 -42.74
C VAL A 22 42.44 -69.24 -42.80
N LEU A 23 42.03 -70.47 -43.12
CA LEU A 23 42.90 -71.63 -43.38
C LEU A 23 43.74 -71.34 -44.63
N ALA A 24 45.07 -71.28 -44.51
CA ALA A 24 45.99 -71.11 -45.64
C ALA A 24 46.31 -72.48 -46.28
N LYS A 25 46.17 -72.59 -47.61
CA LYS A 25 46.60 -73.73 -48.43
C LYS A 25 47.98 -73.43 -49.03
N GLU A 26 48.89 -74.42 -48.97
CA GLU A 26 50.31 -74.34 -49.33
C GLU A 26 50.59 -73.93 -50.80
N GLY A 27 51.60 -73.06 -50.95
CA GLY A 27 52.31 -72.75 -52.19
C GLY A 27 53.65 -72.07 -51.85
N SER A 28 54.75 -72.55 -52.43
CA SER A 28 56.13 -72.29 -52.01
C SER A 28 56.67 -70.88 -52.34
N GLY A 29 57.32 -70.24 -51.36
CA GLY A 29 58.38 -69.24 -51.58
C GLY A 29 58.10 -67.85 -50.99
N GLY A 30 58.87 -67.47 -49.97
CA GLY A 30 58.81 -66.15 -49.30
C GLY A 30 57.91 -66.15 -48.06
N MET A 31 58.19 -65.28 -47.08
CA MET A 31 57.30 -65.10 -45.91
C MET A 31 55.87 -64.87 -46.42
N PRO A 32 54.94 -65.83 -46.25
CA PRO A 32 53.63 -65.80 -46.91
C PRO A 32 52.71 -64.66 -46.43
N GLN A 33 53.19 -63.86 -45.47
CA GLN A 33 52.50 -62.71 -44.89
C GLN A 33 52.78 -61.39 -45.62
N LEU A 34 53.80 -61.33 -46.49
CA LEU A 34 54.18 -60.11 -47.22
C LEU A 34 53.95 -60.23 -48.74
N ASP A 35 53.17 -61.22 -49.17
CA ASP A 35 52.90 -61.46 -50.58
C ASP A 35 51.82 -60.47 -51.10
N PRO A 36 52.16 -59.48 -51.97
CA PRO A 36 51.28 -58.36 -52.35
C PRO A 36 49.94 -58.78 -52.94
N ASN A 37 49.85 -59.97 -53.54
CA ASN A 37 48.61 -60.51 -54.10
C ASN A 37 47.58 -60.92 -53.04
N SER A 38 48.00 -61.19 -51.81
CA SER A 38 47.09 -61.50 -50.69
C SER A 38 46.42 -60.26 -50.07
N PHE A 39 46.99 -59.06 -50.28
CA PHE A 39 46.49 -57.81 -49.70
C PHE A 39 45.33 -57.20 -50.49
N ALA A 40 45.28 -57.38 -51.81
CA ALA A 40 44.24 -56.76 -52.63
C ALA A 40 42.81 -57.21 -52.27
N PRO A 41 42.51 -58.52 -52.08
CA PRO A 41 41.19 -58.95 -51.62
C PRO A 41 40.85 -58.45 -50.20
N GLN A 42 41.83 -58.41 -49.30
CA GLN A 42 41.67 -57.93 -47.93
C GLN A 42 41.33 -56.44 -47.89
N LEU A 43 41.98 -55.62 -48.72
CA LEU A 43 41.71 -54.19 -48.84
C LEU A 43 40.34 -53.91 -49.45
N VAL A 44 39.91 -54.70 -50.43
CA VAL A 44 38.56 -54.58 -51.01
C VAL A 44 37.49 -54.90 -49.96
N TRP A 45 37.65 -55.98 -49.19
CA TRP A 45 36.71 -56.32 -48.12
C TRP A 45 36.73 -55.29 -46.97
N LEU A 46 37.90 -54.79 -46.60
CA LEU A 46 38.06 -53.69 -45.64
C LEU A 46 37.31 -52.44 -46.12
N ALA A 47 37.44 -52.08 -47.40
CA ALA A 47 36.75 -50.94 -47.98
C ALA A 47 35.23 -51.14 -47.95
N ILE A 48 34.73 -52.34 -48.30
CA ILE A 48 33.30 -52.67 -48.23
C ILE A 48 32.77 -52.57 -46.80
N ALA A 49 33.46 -53.17 -45.83
CA ALA A 49 33.07 -53.12 -44.42
C ALA A 49 33.13 -51.68 -43.86
N PHE A 50 34.15 -50.92 -44.22
CA PHE A 50 34.29 -49.52 -43.83
C PHE A 50 33.17 -48.66 -44.43
N LEU A 51 32.83 -48.86 -45.71
CA LEU A 51 31.75 -48.13 -46.37
C LEU A 51 30.38 -48.50 -45.76
N ALA A 52 30.15 -49.78 -45.46
CA ALA A 52 28.95 -50.23 -44.78
C ALA A 52 28.81 -49.59 -43.39
N LEU A 53 29.89 -49.57 -42.60
CA LEU A 53 29.92 -48.90 -41.29
C LEU A 53 29.70 -47.38 -41.43
N TYR A 54 30.34 -46.74 -42.41
CA TYR A 54 30.19 -45.32 -42.68
C TYR A 54 28.74 -44.95 -42.99
N LEU A 55 28.06 -45.74 -43.83
CA LEU A 55 26.64 -45.52 -44.15
C LEU A 55 25.75 -45.67 -42.92
N VAL A 56 25.99 -46.69 -42.08
CA VAL A 56 25.26 -46.85 -40.81
C VAL A 56 25.49 -45.65 -39.89
N MET A 57 26.73 -45.21 -39.74
CA MET A 57 27.08 -44.06 -38.91
C MET A 57 26.48 -42.75 -39.40
N SER A 58 26.58 -42.50 -40.70
CA SER A 58 26.00 -41.33 -41.36
C SER A 58 24.48 -41.28 -41.18
N ARG A 59 23.80 -42.43 -41.30
CA ARG A 59 22.33 -42.48 -41.31
C ARG A 59 21.69 -42.62 -39.93
N LEU A 60 22.38 -43.17 -38.93
CA LEU A 60 21.79 -43.43 -37.60
C LEU A 60 22.43 -42.60 -36.47
N ALA A 61 23.75 -42.51 -36.43
CA ALA A 61 24.42 -41.91 -35.26
C ALA A 61 24.46 -40.38 -35.35
N VAL A 62 24.77 -39.81 -36.52
CA VAL A 62 24.74 -38.36 -36.73
C VAL A 62 23.34 -37.76 -36.48
N PRO A 63 22.24 -38.28 -37.06
CA PRO A 63 20.92 -37.71 -36.80
C PRO A 63 20.48 -37.87 -35.34
N ALA A 64 20.83 -38.96 -34.66
CA ALA A 64 20.48 -39.14 -33.25
C ALA A 64 21.15 -38.10 -32.31
N ILE A 65 22.37 -37.66 -32.65
CA ILE A 65 23.08 -36.60 -31.93
C ILE A 65 22.45 -35.24 -32.27
N SER A 66 22.17 -34.96 -33.56
CA SER A 66 21.49 -33.73 -33.99
C SER A 66 20.16 -33.54 -33.28
N ASP A 67 19.30 -34.56 -33.27
CA ASP A 67 18.00 -34.53 -32.59
C ASP A 67 18.12 -34.16 -31.11
N THR A 68 19.18 -34.59 -30.45
CA THR A 68 19.39 -34.31 -29.02
C THR A 68 19.86 -32.87 -28.82
N LEU A 69 20.73 -32.36 -29.70
CA LEU A 69 21.17 -30.98 -29.68
C LEU A 69 20.00 -30.03 -29.99
N ASP A 70 19.20 -30.34 -31.01
CA ASP A 70 18.02 -29.56 -31.40
C ASP A 70 16.99 -29.51 -30.27
N LYS A 71 16.72 -30.64 -29.60
CA LYS A 71 15.84 -30.68 -28.42
C LYS A 71 16.36 -29.81 -27.27
N ARG A 72 17.67 -29.83 -27.02
CA ARG A 72 18.27 -28.99 -25.98
C ARG A 72 18.19 -27.52 -26.36
N GLN A 73 18.49 -27.17 -27.60
CA GLN A 73 18.40 -25.81 -28.11
C GLN A 73 16.97 -25.29 -28.02
N ALA A 74 15.99 -26.07 -28.47
CA ALA A 74 14.57 -25.73 -28.37
C ALA A 74 14.12 -25.55 -26.92
N LYS A 75 14.58 -26.40 -26.00
CA LYS A 75 14.29 -26.26 -24.57
C LYS A 75 14.90 -24.99 -23.99
N ILE A 76 16.17 -24.71 -24.29
CA ILE A 76 16.85 -23.50 -23.82
C ILE A 76 16.15 -22.26 -24.34
N GLN A 77 15.81 -22.22 -25.63
CA GLN A 77 15.08 -21.08 -26.19
C GLN A 77 13.71 -20.92 -25.53
N GLY A 78 12.96 -22.01 -25.35
CA GLY A 78 11.67 -21.96 -24.65
C GLY A 78 11.78 -21.49 -23.20
N ASP A 79 12.82 -21.93 -22.48
CA ASP A 79 13.08 -21.51 -21.10
C ASP A 79 13.48 -20.03 -21.05
N LEU A 80 14.25 -19.52 -22.02
CA LEU A 80 14.62 -18.11 -22.15
C LEU A 80 13.40 -17.23 -22.47
N ASP A 81 12.58 -17.63 -23.45
CA ASP A 81 11.38 -16.89 -23.84
C ASP A 81 10.37 -16.84 -22.67
N ALA A 82 10.23 -17.93 -21.91
CA ALA A 82 9.39 -17.97 -20.73
C ALA A 82 9.92 -17.06 -19.61
N ALA A 83 11.25 -17.05 -19.41
CA ALA A 83 11.89 -16.17 -18.43
C ALA A 83 11.77 -14.68 -18.82
N GLU A 84 11.87 -14.35 -20.11
CA GLU A 84 11.67 -12.98 -20.61
C GLU A 84 10.24 -12.52 -20.37
N LYS A 85 9.24 -13.33 -20.76
CA LYS A 85 7.83 -13.03 -20.48
C LYS A 85 7.53 -12.86 -18.99
N ALA A 86 8.04 -13.77 -18.15
CA ALA A 86 7.86 -13.65 -16.70
C ALA A 86 8.52 -12.38 -16.14
N ASN A 87 9.68 -11.97 -16.66
CA ASN A 87 10.32 -10.71 -16.30
C ASN A 87 9.52 -9.49 -16.76
N GLU A 88 8.98 -9.50 -17.97
CA GLU A 88 8.12 -8.42 -18.48
C GLU A 88 6.83 -8.28 -17.66
N GLU A 89 6.15 -9.40 -17.38
CA GLU A 89 4.98 -9.43 -16.52
C GLU A 89 5.30 -8.88 -15.13
N THR A 90 6.40 -9.34 -14.51
CA THR A 90 6.85 -8.86 -13.20
C THR A 90 7.12 -7.36 -13.22
N ARG A 91 7.82 -6.84 -14.25
CA ARG A 91 8.08 -5.40 -14.40
C ARG A 91 6.78 -4.60 -14.53
N SER A 92 5.82 -5.11 -15.28
CA SER A 92 4.50 -4.47 -15.44
C SER A 92 3.72 -4.44 -14.11
N LEU A 93 3.78 -5.52 -13.33
CA LEU A 93 3.14 -5.64 -12.03
C LEU A 93 3.80 -4.70 -11.00
N VAL A 94 5.14 -4.62 -10.99
CA VAL A 94 5.86 -3.68 -10.13
C VAL A 94 5.47 -2.25 -10.46
N ALA A 95 5.46 -1.86 -11.74
CA ALA A 95 5.05 -0.52 -12.15
C ALA A 95 3.59 -0.21 -11.76
N ALA A 96 2.67 -1.16 -11.95
CA ALA A 96 1.27 -1.01 -11.53
C ALA A 96 1.12 -0.92 -10.01
N TYR A 97 1.91 -1.68 -9.25
CA TYR A 97 1.93 -1.65 -7.80
C TYR A 97 2.46 -0.32 -7.26
N GLU A 98 3.59 0.16 -7.80
CA GLU A 98 4.18 1.46 -7.45
C GLU A 98 3.21 2.60 -7.74
N LYS A 99 2.53 2.56 -8.90
CA LYS A 99 1.48 3.52 -9.23
C LYS A 99 0.34 3.49 -8.21
N ARG A 100 -0.19 2.31 -7.89
CA ARG A 100 -1.27 2.18 -6.88
C ARG A 100 -0.83 2.71 -5.51
N LEU A 101 0.44 2.48 -5.13
CA LEU A 101 0.97 3.00 -3.87
C LEU A 101 1.09 4.53 -3.89
N ALA A 102 1.51 5.12 -5.00
CA ALA A 102 1.55 6.56 -5.19
C ALA A 102 0.14 7.18 -5.12
N ASP A 103 -0.81 6.63 -5.89
CA ASP A 103 -2.21 7.07 -5.93
C ASP A 103 -2.84 6.99 -4.53
N THR A 104 -2.65 5.87 -3.82
CA THR A 104 -3.18 5.69 -2.45
C THR A 104 -2.58 6.71 -1.47
N ARG A 105 -1.29 7.03 -1.60
CA ARG A 105 -0.64 8.04 -0.75
C ARG A 105 -1.17 9.45 -1.05
N GLU A 106 -1.44 9.76 -2.31
CA GLU A 106 -2.05 11.02 -2.70
C GLU A 106 -3.48 11.13 -2.17
N ASP A 107 -4.30 10.10 -2.36
CA ASP A 107 -5.67 10.02 -1.85
C ASP A 107 -5.72 10.16 -0.34
N ALA A 108 -4.84 9.47 0.38
CA ALA A 108 -4.73 9.61 1.84
C ALA A 108 -4.39 11.05 2.24
N ARG A 109 -3.43 11.69 1.58
CA ARG A 109 -3.06 13.09 1.85
C ARG A 109 -4.23 14.04 1.54
N LYS A 110 -4.96 13.80 0.45
CA LYS A 110 -6.13 14.58 0.07
C LYS A 110 -7.24 14.45 1.12
N LEU A 111 -7.56 13.22 1.52
CA LEU A 111 -8.54 12.94 2.56
C LEU A 111 -8.17 13.60 3.89
N MET A 112 -6.90 13.54 4.30
CA MET A 112 -6.45 14.18 5.53
C MET A 112 -6.59 15.71 5.50
N ARG A 113 -6.32 16.35 4.35
CA ARG A 113 -6.55 17.79 4.18
C ARG A 113 -8.04 18.13 4.23
N GLU A 114 -8.86 17.44 3.44
CA GLU A 114 -10.31 17.67 3.39
C GLU A 114 -10.97 17.50 4.77
N ARG A 115 -10.58 16.44 5.51
CA ARG A 115 -11.07 16.22 6.88
C ARG A 115 -10.57 17.27 7.85
N GLY A 116 -9.28 17.63 7.79
CA GLY A 116 -8.71 18.68 8.64
C GLY A 116 -9.39 20.04 8.43
N GLU A 117 -9.63 20.41 7.17
CA GLU A 117 -10.37 21.63 6.82
C GLU A 117 -11.82 21.58 7.32
N ALA A 118 -12.53 20.48 7.06
CA ALA A 118 -13.91 20.29 7.52
C ALA A 118 -14.05 20.33 9.05
N ASP A 119 -13.14 19.66 9.78
CA ASP A 119 -13.14 19.63 11.24
C ASP A 119 -12.81 21.01 11.82
N SER A 120 -11.86 21.73 11.22
CA SER A 120 -11.52 23.10 11.63
C SER A 120 -12.68 24.07 11.43
N ALA A 121 -13.38 23.99 10.28
CA ALA A 121 -14.57 24.79 9.99
C ALA A 121 -15.72 24.45 10.94
N ALA A 122 -15.97 23.16 11.21
CA ALA A 122 -16.98 22.73 12.17
C ALA A 122 -16.66 23.19 13.60
N ALA A 123 -15.38 23.15 14.00
CA ALA A 123 -14.93 23.64 15.30
C ALA A 123 -15.13 25.16 15.42
N ALA A 124 -14.75 25.94 14.40
CA ALA A 124 -14.96 27.38 14.37
C ALA A 124 -16.45 27.75 14.44
N ALA A 125 -17.31 27.05 13.68
CA ALA A 125 -18.75 27.26 13.73
C ALA A 125 -19.36 26.95 15.11
N ARG A 126 -18.93 25.86 15.76
CA ARG A 126 -19.35 25.53 17.12
C ARG A 126 -18.88 26.56 18.13
N LEU A 127 -17.63 27.02 18.02
CA LEU A 127 -17.08 28.04 18.91
C LEU A 127 -17.88 29.34 18.78
N GLN A 128 -18.18 29.77 17.55
CA GLN A 128 -19.00 30.97 17.30
C GLN A 128 -20.40 30.83 17.90
N ALA A 129 -21.07 29.70 17.67
CA ALA A 129 -22.39 29.45 18.23
C ALA A 129 -22.39 29.45 19.77
N LEU A 130 -21.33 28.91 20.39
CA LEU A 130 -21.15 28.98 21.84
C LEU A 130 -20.93 30.42 22.30
N HIS A 131 -20.09 31.20 21.62
CA HIS A 131 -19.88 32.60 21.94
C HIS A 131 -21.17 33.41 21.87
N ASP A 132 -21.96 33.23 20.81
CA ASP A 132 -23.24 33.91 20.64
C ASP A 132 -24.23 33.53 21.75
N LYS A 133 -24.27 32.25 22.11
CA LYS A 133 -25.11 31.76 23.22
C LYS A 133 -24.67 32.34 24.57
N LEU A 134 -23.37 32.35 24.87
CA LEU A 134 -22.84 32.93 26.10
C LEU A 134 -23.12 34.42 26.17
N ALA A 135 -22.97 35.16 25.06
CA ALA A 135 -23.28 36.58 25.01
C ALA A 135 -24.77 36.85 25.30
N ALA A 136 -25.67 36.01 24.77
CA ALA A 136 -27.09 36.10 25.06
C ALA A 136 -27.40 35.81 26.54
N GLU A 137 -26.84 34.72 27.10
CA GLU A 137 -27.03 34.35 28.52
C GLU A 137 -26.51 35.44 29.47
N ILE A 138 -25.35 36.05 29.16
CA ILE A 138 -24.80 37.18 29.93
C ILE A 138 -25.74 38.38 29.84
N GLY A 139 -26.21 38.75 28.65
CA GLY A 139 -27.13 39.88 28.48
C GLY A 139 -28.48 39.67 29.21
N GLU A 140 -28.99 38.44 29.25
CA GLU A 140 -30.18 38.10 30.05
C GLU A 140 -29.92 38.16 31.56
N ALA A 141 -28.76 37.67 32.01
CA ALA A 141 -28.37 37.75 33.41
C ALA A 141 -28.19 39.21 33.86
N GLU A 142 -27.56 40.06 33.06
CA GLU A 142 -27.41 41.50 33.32
C GLU A 142 -28.77 42.19 33.46
N LYS A 143 -29.72 41.91 32.56
CA LYS A 143 -31.10 42.43 32.66
C LYS A 143 -31.80 41.99 33.93
N ARG A 144 -31.66 40.71 34.32
CA ARG A 144 -32.23 40.19 35.56
C ARG A 144 -31.61 40.86 36.79
N ILE A 145 -30.29 41.04 36.82
CA ILE A 145 -29.59 41.71 37.92
C ILE A 145 -30.04 43.16 38.02
N ALA A 146 -30.19 43.88 36.90
CA ALA A 146 -30.71 45.24 36.88
C ALA A 146 -32.14 45.31 37.44
N ALA A 147 -33.04 44.42 36.99
CA ALA A 147 -34.42 44.37 37.49
C ALA A 147 -34.48 44.07 39.00
N GLN A 148 -33.71 43.09 39.49
CA GLN A 148 -33.62 42.77 40.91
C GLN A 148 -33.06 43.93 41.73
N ARG A 149 -32.05 44.64 41.21
CA ARG A 149 -31.52 45.85 41.86
C ARG A 149 -32.60 46.91 41.98
N ASP A 150 -33.33 47.18 40.91
CA ASP A 150 -34.38 48.21 40.93
C ASP A 150 -35.53 47.83 41.88
N GLU A 151 -35.91 46.55 41.94
CA GLU A 151 -36.89 46.03 42.89
C GLU A 151 -36.42 46.20 44.35
N VAL A 152 -35.17 45.84 44.66
CA VAL A 152 -34.60 45.99 46.01
C VAL A 152 -34.51 47.46 46.40
N MET A 153 -34.13 48.36 45.48
CA MET A 153 -34.08 49.80 45.75
C MET A 153 -35.48 50.36 46.06
N GLN A 154 -36.50 49.99 45.29
CA GLN A 154 -37.89 50.37 45.58
C GLN A 154 -38.39 49.79 46.92
N GLY A 155 -38.01 48.55 47.24
CA GLY A 155 -38.32 47.93 48.53
C GLY A 155 -37.66 48.67 49.71
N LEU A 156 -36.41 49.11 49.54
CA LEU A 156 -35.69 49.88 50.55
C LEU A 156 -36.33 51.27 50.77
N GLU A 157 -36.77 51.94 49.71
CA GLU A 157 -37.51 53.21 49.80
C GLU A 157 -38.81 53.05 50.58
N ARG A 158 -39.61 52.03 50.28
CA ARG A 158 -40.85 51.74 51.03
C ARG A 158 -40.57 51.41 52.50
N MET A 159 -39.53 50.61 52.78
CA MET A 159 -39.15 50.28 54.16
C MET A 159 -38.67 51.52 54.92
N ALA A 160 -37.95 52.44 54.26
CA ALA A 160 -37.54 53.71 54.85
C ALA A 160 -38.74 54.62 55.13
N GLU A 161 -39.75 54.66 54.24
CA GLU A 161 -41.02 55.36 54.47
C GLU A 161 -41.76 54.79 55.68
N ASP A 162 -41.93 53.47 55.76
CA ASP A 162 -42.63 52.81 56.86
C ASP A 162 -41.93 53.04 58.22
N ILE A 163 -40.60 52.90 58.28
CA ILE A 163 -39.82 53.20 59.49
C ILE A 163 -39.93 54.69 59.84
N GLY A 164 -39.84 55.58 58.85
CA GLY A 164 -40.00 57.03 59.05
C GLY A 164 -41.38 57.39 59.61
N GLN A 165 -42.44 56.74 59.14
CA GLN A 165 -43.80 56.92 59.66
C GLN A 165 -43.91 56.46 61.11
N ASP A 166 -43.38 55.27 61.45
CA ASP A 166 -43.43 54.74 62.81
C ASP A 166 -42.64 55.62 63.81
N VAL A 167 -41.45 56.07 63.41
CA VAL A 167 -40.62 56.99 64.23
C VAL A 167 -41.32 58.34 64.42
N TYR A 168 -41.90 58.93 63.35
CA TYR A 168 -42.61 60.20 63.46
C TYR A 168 -43.86 60.08 64.33
N ALA A 169 -44.66 59.01 64.18
CA ALA A 169 -45.84 58.78 64.98
C ALA A 169 -45.52 58.66 66.47
N LYS A 170 -44.42 57.96 66.81
CA LYS A 170 -43.93 57.83 68.19
C LYS A 170 -43.43 59.14 68.80
N LEU A 171 -42.88 60.05 67.99
CA LEU A 171 -42.30 61.31 68.47
C LEU A 171 -43.32 62.47 68.52
N ALA A 172 -44.17 62.60 67.51
CA ALA A 172 -45.12 63.71 67.35
C ALA A 172 -46.53 63.41 67.90
N GLY A 173 -46.84 62.14 68.22
CA GLY A 173 -48.14 61.74 68.76
C GLY A 173 -49.30 61.82 67.76
N GLN A 174 -49.02 62.08 66.48
CA GLN A 174 -49.98 62.13 65.37
C GLN A 174 -49.39 61.47 64.11
N PRO A 175 -50.22 60.90 63.21
CA PRO A 175 -49.72 60.29 61.98
C PRO A 175 -49.09 61.34 61.04
N ALA A 176 -47.93 61.02 60.47
CA ALA A 176 -47.28 61.85 59.46
C ALA A 176 -48.11 61.91 58.16
N ASP A 177 -48.15 63.07 57.51
CA ASP A 177 -48.63 63.16 56.13
C ASP A 177 -47.68 62.37 55.21
N ARG A 178 -48.22 61.28 54.64
CA ARG A 178 -47.49 60.29 53.86
C ARG A 178 -46.88 60.89 52.58
N ALA A 179 -47.56 61.86 51.97
CA ALA A 179 -47.06 62.53 50.77
C ALA A 179 -45.88 63.47 51.07
N ALA A 180 -45.95 64.20 52.20
CA ALA A 180 -44.88 65.09 52.63
C ALA A 180 -43.63 64.31 53.09
N LEU A 181 -43.81 63.16 53.75
CA LEU A 181 -42.71 62.31 54.23
C LEU A 181 -41.98 61.63 53.07
N ALA A 182 -42.71 61.06 52.10
CA ALA A 182 -42.14 60.46 50.89
C ALA A 182 -41.29 61.48 50.11
N ALA A 183 -41.79 62.71 49.96
CA ALA A 183 -41.04 63.79 49.30
C ALA A 183 -39.74 64.16 50.02
N LYS A 184 -39.70 64.09 51.36
CA LYS A 184 -38.49 64.37 52.15
C LYS A 184 -37.49 63.21 52.13
N ILE A 185 -37.96 61.97 52.11
CA ILE A 185 -37.12 60.78 51.98
C ILE A 185 -36.48 60.72 50.59
N ALA A 186 -37.25 60.99 49.53
CA ALA A 186 -36.73 61.09 48.16
C ALA A 186 -35.70 62.22 47.99
N ALA A 187 -35.88 63.35 48.70
CA ALA A 187 -34.91 64.45 48.70
C ALA A 187 -33.64 64.15 49.53
N ALA A 188 -33.71 63.21 50.48
CA ALA A 188 -32.59 62.81 51.34
C ALA A 188 -31.80 61.59 50.80
N ALA A 189 -32.36 60.83 49.86
CA ALA A 189 -31.66 59.73 49.20
C ALA A 189 -30.39 60.24 48.47
N PRO A 190 -29.23 59.57 48.62
CA PRO A 190 -27.92 60.11 48.21
C PRO A 190 -27.67 60.22 46.68
N GLY A 191 -28.71 60.23 45.84
CA GLY A 191 -28.60 60.31 44.37
C GLY A 191 -28.75 61.69 43.74
N THR A 192 -29.16 62.73 44.47
CA THR A 192 -29.46 64.07 43.91
C THR A 192 -28.58 65.20 44.46
N ARG A 193 -27.32 64.91 44.79
CA ARG A 193 -26.34 66.00 44.97
C ARG A 193 -25.90 66.50 43.60
N GLY A 194 -26.57 67.55 43.12
CA GLY A 194 -26.15 68.28 41.92
C GLY A 194 -24.75 68.93 42.07
N GLY A 195 -24.11 69.11 40.91
CA GLY A 195 -22.85 69.86 40.68
C GLY A 195 -21.79 68.96 40.06
N GLY A 196 -21.19 69.23 38.90
CA GLY A 196 -21.09 70.43 38.09
C GLY A 196 -19.73 70.38 37.38
N SER A 197 -19.71 70.62 36.07
CA SER A 197 -18.55 71.14 35.30
C SER A 197 -17.14 70.63 35.63
N ARG A 198 -16.65 69.68 34.83
CA ARG A 198 -15.39 69.75 34.05
C ARG A 198 -15.28 68.56 33.11
#